data_AF-A0A6L8EXK3-F1
#
_entry.id   AF-A0A6L8EXK3-F1
#
_cell.length_a   1.000
_cell.length_b   1.000
_cell.length_c   1.000
_cell.angle_alpha   90.00
_cell.angle_beta   90.00
_cell.angle_gamma   90.00
#
_symmetry.space_group_name_H-M   'P 1'
#
loop_
_entity.id
_entity.type
_entity.pdbx_description
1 polymer ?
#
loop_
_entity_poly.entity_id
_entity_poly.type
_entity_poly.pdbx_seq_one_letter_code
_entity_poly.pdbx_strand_id
1 'polypeptide(L)'
;MPSEYIPASLRSRVQERANGFCEYCKAPDSFTTASFHCDHVLPRKVGGKTELTNLAYACPWCNTHKHARTHARDPETGRQVPLFNPRRKKWQRHFIWSENFLSIIGRTQTGRATVEALNMNRPEHVNRRKVLRIAGEHPPK
;
A
#
# COMPACT_ATOMS: atom_id res chain seq x y z
N MET A 1 20.25 3.61 13.21
CA MET A 1 20.63 4.64 12.21
C MET A 1 19.47 5.61 12.09
N PRO A 2 19.71 6.93 12.20
CA PRO A 2 18.64 7.90 11.97
C PRO A 2 18.09 7.74 10.55
N SER A 3 16.78 7.94 10.42
CA SER A 3 16.11 8.00 9.13
C SER A 3 16.78 9.08 8.30
N GLU A 4 17.36 8.72 7.16
CA GLU A 4 17.82 9.70 6.19
C GLU A 4 16.61 10.54 5.76
N TYR A 5 16.81 11.85 5.73
CA TYR A 5 15.77 12.82 5.47
C TYR A 5 15.24 12.66 4.04
N ILE A 6 13.92 12.52 3.88
CA ILE A 6 13.27 12.57 2.56
C ILE A 6 12.87 14.03 2.31
N PRO A 7 13.44 14.72 1.30
CA PRO A 7 13.14 16.12 1.04
C PRO A 7 11.64 16.36 0.84
N ALA A 8 11.14 17.50 1.33
CA ALA A 8 9.73 17.88 1.20
C ALA A 8 9.26 17.85 -0.26
N SER A 9 10.07 18.35 -1.20
CA SER A 9 9.78 18.30 -2.63
C SER A 9 9.62 16.87 -3.17
N LEU A 10 10.41 15.92 -2.68
CA LEU A 10 10.29 14.51 -3.06
C LEU A 10 9.02 13.89 -2.45
N ARG A 11 8.66 14.27 -1.22
CA ARG A 11 7.42 13.81 -0.56
C ARG A 11 6.19 14.29 -1.33
N SER A 12 6.14 15.55 -1.73
CA SER A 12 5.03 16.11 -2.53
C SER A 12 4.86 15.36 -3.85
N ARG A 13 5.96 15.13 -4.58
CA ARG A 13 5.93 14.36 -5.84
C ARG A 13 5.43 12.92 -5.67
N VAL A 14 5.77 12.28 -4.56
CA VAL A 14 5.29 10.92 -4.23
C VAL A 14 3.78 10.93 -3.97
N GLN A 15 3.28 11.93 -3.23
CA GLN A 15 1.86 12.10 -2.92
C GLN A 15 1.03 12.45 -4.14
N GLU A 16 1.47 13.43 -4.95
CA GLU A 16 0.79 13.87 -6.18
C GLU A 16 0.61 12.70 -7.15
N ARG A 17 1.67 11.93 -7.41
CA ARG A 17 1.60 10.72 -8.25
C ARG A 17 0.62 9.68 -7.72
N ALA A 18 0.48 9.59 -6.40
CA ALA A 18 -0.43 8.64 -5.75
C ALA A 18 -1.89 9.16 -5.69
N ASN A 19 -2.13 10.39 -6.15
CA ASN A 19 -3.42 11.08 -6.10
C ASN A 19 -4.03 11.11 -4.68
N GLY A 20 -3.20 11.24 -3.65
CA GLY A 20 -3.66 11.21 -2.25
C GLY A 20 -4.11 9.84 -1.74
N PHE A 21 -3.94 8.75 -2.51
CA PHE A 21 -4.31 7.40 -2.07
C PHE A 21 -3.09 6.54 -1.74
N CYS A 22 -3.21 5.71 -0.70
CA CYS A 22 -2.21 4.69 -0.39
C CYS A 22 -2.04 3.78 -1.61
N GLU A 23 -0.81 3.65 -2.10
CA GLU A 23 -0.53 2.91 -3.34
C GLU A 23 -0.68 1.39 -3.17
N TYR A 24 -0.78 0.93 -1.91
CA TYR A 24 -1.03 -0.45 -1.54
C TYR A 24 -2.53 -0.73 -1.38
N CYS A 25 -3.16 -0.15 -0.34
CA CYS A 25 -4.54 -0.47 0.05
C CYS A 25 -5.60 0.54 -0.41
N LYS A 26 -5.20 1.56 -1.19
CA LYS A 26 -6.09 2.59 -1.75
C LYS A 26 -6.88 3.40 -0.71
N ALA A 27 -6.36 3.50 0.51
CA ALA A 27 -6.87 4.41 1.53
C ALA A 27 -6.63 5.87 1.13
N PRO A 28 -7.64 6.76 1.13
CA PRO A 28 -7.40 8.20 0.96
C PRO A 28 -6.69 8.80 2.17
N ASP A 29 -5.75 9.71 1.94
CA ASP A 29 -5.09 10.50 2.99
C ASP A 29 -6.04 11.50 3.64
N SER A 30 -6.94 12.12 2.88
CA SER A 30 -7.94 13.11 3.31
C SER A 30 -8.91 12.60 4.38
N PHE A 31 -9.10 11.28 4.47
CA PHE A 31 -9.94 10.65 5.48
C PHE A 31 -9.11 9.83 6.48
N THR A 32 -7.86 10.21 6.72
CA THR A 32 -6.97 9.58 7.70
C THR A 32 -6.35 10.64 8.62
N THR A 33 -6.42 10.41 9.93
CA THR A 33 -5.88 11.34 10.93
C THR A 33 -4.35 11.31 11.02
N ALA A 34 -3.74 10.18 10.66
CA ALA A 34 -2.29 10.01 10.69
C ALA A 34 -1.66 10.26 9.32
N SER A 35 -0.53 10.97 9.33
CA SER A 35 0.21 11.32 8.11
C SER A 35 0.71 10.08 7.37
N PHE A 36 0.64 10.12 6.05
CA PHE A 36 1.20 9.06 5.21
C PHE A 36 2.71 9.20 5.09
N HIS A 37 3.36 8.10 4.72
CA HIS A 37 4.81 7.99 4.62
C HIS A 37 5.22 7.71 3.17
N CYS A 38 6.42 8.17 2.82
CA CYS A 38 7.12 7.70 1.64
C CYS A 38 7.87 6.41 2.01
N ASP A 39 7.25 5.26 1.72
CA ASP A 39 7.79 3.94 1.98
C ASP A 39 8.77 3.52 0.90
N HIS A 40 9.94 3.03 1.29
CA HIS A 40 10.92 2.45 0.36
C HIS A 40 10.48 1.05 -0.05
N VAL A 41 10.10 0.88 -1.32
CA VAL A 41 9.64 -0.41 -1.86
C VAL A 41 10.74 -1.47 -1.77
N LEU A 42 11.96 -1.14 -2.22
CA LEU A 42 13.18 -1.82 -1.81
C LEU A 42 13.71 -1.13 -0.55
N PRO A 43 13.81 -1.81 0.60
CA PRO A 43 14.25 -1.20 1.85
C PRO A 43 15.68 -0.65 1.78
N ARG A 44 15.95 0.46 2.48
CA ARG A 44 17.28 1.06 2.57
C ARG A 44 18.36 0.09 3.04
N LYS A 45 18.03 -0.76 4.02
CA LYS A 45 18.96 -1.76 4.60
C LYS A 45 19.51 -2.78 3.59
N VAL A 46 18.87 -2.90 2.42
CA VAL A 46 19.31 -3.76 1.31
C VAL A 46 19.66 -2.95 0.06
N GLY A 47 20.04 -1.68 0.22
CA GLY A 47 20.50 -0.81 -0.89
C GLY A 47 19.41 -0.03 -1.60
N GLY A 48 18.19 0.02 -1.06
CA GLY A 48 17.10 0.84 -1.61
C GLY A 48 17.39 2.34 -1.55
N LYS A 49 17.40 3.01 -2.69
CA LYS A 49 17.65 4.46 -2.80
C LYS A 49 16.43 5.29 -2.39
N THR A 50 16.69 6.50 -1.87
CA THR A 50 15.66 7.50 -1.58
C THR A 50 15.37 8.31 -2.84
N GLU A 51 14.59 7.73 -3.75
CA GLU A 51 14.28 8.30 -5.06
C GLU A 51 12.84 7.99 -5.47
N LEU A 52 12.29 8.79 -6.38
CA LEU A 52 10.88 8.69 -6.79
C LEU A 52 10.53 7.28 -7.29
N THR A 53 11.46 6.62 -7.98
CA THR A 53 11.36 5.26 -8.54
C THR A 53 11.34 4.15 -7.50
N ASN A 54 11.70 4.43 -6.24
CA ASN A 54 11.70 3.46 -5.14
C ASN A 54 10.75 3.83 -3.99
N LEU A 55 10.16 5.03 -4.00
CA LEU A 55 9.22 5.47 -2.97
C LEU A 55 7.76 5.20 -3.36
N ALA A 56 6.99 4.68 -2.40
CA ALA A 56 5.55 4.52 -2.47
C ALA A 56 4.86 5.38 -1.43
N TYR A 57 3.74 6.02 -1.79
CA TYR A 57 2.89 6.73 -0.83
C TYR A 57 2.07 5.70 -0.06
N ALA A 58 2.37 5.55 1.24
CA ALA A 58 1.83 4.49 2.06
C ALA A 58 1.14 5.05 3.30
N CYS A 59 -0.08 4.56 3.56
CA CYS A 59 -0.72 4.82 4.85
C CYS A 59 0.13 4.23 5.99
N PRO A 60 0.04 4.76 7.22
CA PRO A 60 0.81 4.27 8.37
C PRO A 60 0.72 2.77 8.57
N TRP A 61 -0.48 2.20 8.39
CA TRP A 61 -0.72 0.77 8.57
C TRP A 61 0.03 -0.09 7.56
N CYS A 62 -0.08 0.23 6.26
CA CYS A 62 0.64 -0.51 5.22
C CYS A 62 2.16 -0.36 5.38
N ASN A 63 2.63 0.86 5.70
CA ASN A 63 4.04 1.12 5.94
C ASN A 63 4.58 0.28 7.11
N THR A 64 3.90 0.30 8.26
CA THR A 64 4.29 -0.47 9.45
C THR A 64 4.26 -1.97 9.21
N HIS A 65 3.21 -2.49 8.55
CA HIS A 65 3.12 -3.92 8.26
C HIS A 65 4.19 -4.33 7.25
N LYS A 66 4.35 -3.61 6.13
CA LYS A 66 5.40 -3.94 5.17
C LYS A 66 6.78 -3.90 5.84
N HIS A 67 7.05 -2.85 6.63
CA HIS A 67 8.35 -2.63 7.24
C HIS A 67 9.45 -2.80 6.18
N ALA A 68 10.47 -3.59 6.49
CA ALA A 68 11.54 -3.95 5.58
C ALA A 68 11.31 -5.26 4.81
N ARG A 69 10.06 -5.76 4.72
CA ARG A 69 9.74 -6.97 3.95
C ARG A 69 9.62 -6.64 2.46
N THR A 70 10.24 -7.47 1.64
CA THR A 70 10.10 -7.45 0.17
C THR A 70 9.35 -8.68 -0.35
N HIS A 71 9.18 -9.70 0.49
CA HIS A 71 8.54 -10.97 0.17
C HIS A 71 7.63 -11.40 1.32
N ALA A 72 6.62 -12.21 0.99
CA ALA A 72 5.76 -12.90 1.95
C ALA A 72 5.33 -14.24 1.37
N ARG A 73 4.84 -15.13 2.22
CA ARG A 73 4.23 -16.39 1.76
C ARG A 73 2.86 -16.08 1.15
N ASP A 74 2.61 -16.65 -0.04
CA ASP A 74 1.27 -16.69 -0.61
C ASP A 74 0.41 -17.66 0.22
N PRO A 75 -0.73 -17.23 0.79
CA PRO A 75 -1.55 -18.07 1.66
C PRO A 75 -2.11 -19.32 0.97
N GLU A 76 -2.30 -19.29 -0.35
CA GLU A 76 -2.83 -20.45 -1.08
C GLU A 76 -1.75 -21.48 -1.42
N THR A 77 -0.57 -21.03 -1.90
CA THR A 77 0.46 -21.94 -2.41
C THR A 77 1.59 -22.21 -1.40
N GLY A 78 1.65 -21.45 -0.31
CA GLY A 78 2.73 -21.50 0.68
C GLY A 78 4.08 -20.98 0.19
N ARG A 79 4.21 -20.63 -1.10
CA ARG A 79 5.46 -20.18 -1.73
C ARG A 79 5.82 -18.77 -1.28
N GLN A 80 7.12 -18.54 -1.06
CA GLN A 80 7.65 -17.22 -0.81
C GLN A 80 7.65 -16.42 -2.12
N VAL A 81 6.88 -15.34 -2.19
CA VAL A 81 6.71 -14.52 -3.39
C VAL A 81 6.97 -13.03 -3.11
N PRO A 82 7.40 -12.24 -4.10
CA PRO A 82 7.62 -10.81 -3.90
C PRO A 82 6.30 -10.10 -3.62
N LEU A 83 6.34 -9.17 -2.66
CA LEU A 83 5.25 -8.23 -2.39
C LEU A 83 4.99 -7.34 -3.61
N PHE A 84 3.82 -6.69 -3.60
CA PHE A 84 3.44 -5.76 -4.64
C PHE A 84 4.37 -4.54 -4.66
N ASN A 85 4.84 -4.20 -5.86
CA ASN A 85 5.69 -3.05 -6.11
C ASN A 85 4.92 -2.06 -7.01
N PRO A 86 4.39 -0.94 -6.49
CA PRO A 86 3.61 0.02 -7.26
C PRO A 86 4.40 0.76 -8.34
N ARG A 87 5.72 0.58 -8.38
CA ARG A 87 6.62 1.15 -9.41
C ARG A 87 6.81 0.21 -10.60
N ARG A 88 6.54 -1.09 -10.43
CA ARG A 88 6.74 -2.11 -11.48
C ARG A 88 5.48 -2.89 -11.85
N LYS A 89 4.43 -2.82 -11.03
CA LYS A 89 3.22 -3.65 -11.17
C LYS A 89 1.97 -2.77 -11.23
N LYS A 90 1.03 -3.13 -12.11
CA LYS A 90 -0.29 -2.47 -12.18
C LYS A 90 -1.20 -3.00 -11.08
N TRP A 91 -1.82 -2.13 -10.29
CA TRP A 91 -2.67 -2.53 -9.16
C TRP A 91 -3.80 -3.49 -9.59
N GLN A 92 -4.55 -3.14 -10.64
CA GLN A 92 -5.68 -3.92 -11.17
C GLN A 92 -5.32 -5.33 -11.69
N ARG A 93 -4.04 -5.58 -11.99
CA ARG A 93 -3.55 -6.92 -12.35
C ARG A 93 -3.45 -7.83 -11.13
N HIS A 94 -3.11 -7.28 -9.98
CA HIS A 94 -2.83 -8.03 -8.76
C HIS A 94 -4.00 -8.02 -7.77
N PHE A 95 -4.88 -7.03 -7.87
CA PHE A 95 -5.96 -6.81 -6.92
C PHE A 95 -7.26 -6.45 -7.65
N ILE A 96 -8.37 -6.82 -7.02
CA ILE A 96 -9.70 -6.30 -7.29
C ILE A 96 -10.39 -5.96 -5.97
N TRP A 97 -11.45 -5.18 -6.06
CA TRP A 97 -12.39 -5.04 -4.96
C TRP A 97 -13.33 -6.24 -4.90
N SER A 98 -13.79 -6.62 -3.71
CA SER A 98 -14.96 -7.47 -3.54
C SER A 98 -16.20 -6.78 -4.14
N GLU A 99 -17.27 -7.55 -4.37
CA GLU A 99 -18.51 -7.03 -4.97
C GLU A 99 -19.11 -5.85 -4.20
N ASN A 100 -19.03 -5.89 -2.86
CA ASN A 100 -19.47 -4.81 -1.98
C ASN A 100 -18.44 -3.67 -1.80
N PHE A 101 -17.28 -3.75 -2.48
CA PHE A 101 -16.14 -2.84 -2.39
C PHE A 101 -15.46 -2.73 -1.03
N LEU A 102 -15.79 -3.56 -0.04
CA LEU A 102 -15.26 -3.42 1.31
C LEU A 102 -13.91 -4.10 1.52
N SER A 103 -13.56 -5.06 0.65
CA SER A 103 -12.34 -5.86 0.75
C SER A 103 -11.53 -5.83 -0.54
N ILE A 104 -10.21 -5.91 -0.40
CA ILE A 104 -9.28 -6.10 -1.52
C ILE A 104 -8.99 -7.59 -1.65
N ILE A 105 -9.23 -8.15 -2.84
CA ILE A 105 -8.96 -9.55 -3.15
C ILE A 105 -7.71 -9.62 -4.03
N GLY A 106 -6.74 -10.45 -3.61
CA GLY A 106 -5.55 -10.72 -4.40
C GLY A 106 -5.82 -11.71 -5.54
N ARG A 107 -5.58 -11.32 -6.80
CA ARG A 107 -5.80 -12.15 -8.01
C ARG A 107 -4.61 -13.01 -8.42
N THR A 108 -3.47 -12.78 -7.78
CA THR A 108 -2.20 -13.41 -8.11
C THR A 108 -1.50 -13.79 -6.81
N GLN A 109 -0.50 -14.68 -6.88
CA GLN A 109 0.31 -15.04 -5.70
C GLN A 109 0.89 -13.79 -5.01
N THR A 110 1.48 -12.86 -5.78
CA THR A 110 1.91 -11.55 -5.25
C THR A 110 0.76 -10.81 -4.57
N GLY A 111 -0.41 -10.74 -5.20
CA GLY A 111 -1.56 -9.99 -4.69
C GLY A 111 -2.03 -10.53 -3.35
N ARG A 112 -2.26 -11.85 -3.25
CA ARG A 112 -2.71 -12.49 -2.01
C ARG A 112 -1.69 -12.38 -0.89
N ALA A 113 -0.41 -12.68 -1.18
CA ALA A 113 0.68 -12.50 -0.24
C ALA A 113 0.76 -11.05 0.26
N THR A 114 0.48 -10.07 -0.61
CA THR A 114 0.49 -8.64 -0.25
C THR A 114 -0.71 -8.26 0.61
N VAL A 115 -1.93 -8.71 0.26
CA VAL A 115 -3.14 -8.46 1.06
C VAL A 115 -2.96 -8.96 2.49
N GLU A 116 -2.45 -10.18 2.62
CA GLU A 116 -2.19 -10.83 3.90
C GLU A 116 -1.06 -10.13 4.66
N ALA A 117 0.10 -9.96 4.05
CA ALA A 117 1.27 -9.41 4.74
C ALA A 117 1.08 -7.96 5.20
N LEU A 118 0.36 -7.13 4.43
CA LEU A 118 0.04 -5.75 4.80
C LEU A 118 -1.28 -5.60 5.56
N ASN A 119 -1.97 -6.71 5.85
CA ASN A 119 -3.26 -6.73 6.54
C ASN A 119 -4.25 -5.71 5.94
N MET A 120 -4.41 -5.76 4.61
CA MET A 120 -5.15 -4.76 3.84
C MET A 120 -6.66 -4.76 4.09
N ASN A 121 -7.18 -5.81 4.74
CA ASN A 121 -8.60 -6.01 5.03
C ASN A 121 -8.87 -6.14 6.53
N ARG A 122 -8.01 -5.59 7.39
CA ARG A 122 -8.30 -5.55 8.83
C ARG A 122 -9.68 -4.94 9.11
N PRO A 123 -10.40 -5.39 10.15
CA PRO A 123 -11.78 -4.99 10.41
C PRO A 123 -12.02 -3.49 10.44
N GLU A 124 -11.10 -2.72 11.04
CA GLU A 124 -11.19 -1.26 11.15
C GLU A 124 -11.11 -0.59 9.77
N HIS A 125 -10.29 -1.14 8.87
CA HIS A 125 -10.14 -0.62 7.53
C HIS A 125 -11.34 -0.95 6.64
N VAL A 126 -11.92 -2.14 6.81
CA VAL A 126 -13.19 -2.55 6.21
C VAL A 126 -14.33 -1.65 6.70
N ASN A 127 -14.41 -1.38 8.01
CA ASN A 127 -15.40 -0.48 8.59
C ASN A 127 -15.26 0.95 8.07
N ARG A 128 -14.02 1.44 7.92
CA ARG A 128 -13.78 2.74 7.28
C ARG A 128 -14.27 2.78 5.83
N ARG A 129 -14.03 1.73 5.04
CA ARG A 129 -14.55 1.64 3.65
C ARG A 129 -16.08 1.64 3.61
N LYS A 130 -16.76 1.03 4.60
CA LYS A 130 -18.23 1.10 4.72
C LYS A 130 -18.71 2.55 4.85
N VAL A 131 -18.13 3.30 5.78
CA VAL A 131 -18.51 4.71 6.01
C VAL A 131 -18.20 5.56 4.78
N LEU A 132 -17.01 5.42 4.19
CA LEU A 132 -16.64 6.17 2.99
C LEU A 132 -17.51 5.82 1.78
N ARG A 133 -17.97 4.58 1.68
CA ARG A 133 -18.90 4.16 0.63
C ARG A 133 -20.26 4.85 0.76
N ILE A 134 -20.78 4.96 1.98
CA ILE A 134 -22.02 5.71 2.25
C ILE A 134 -21.85 7.19 1.89
N ALA A 135 -20.67 7.76 2.15
CA ALA A 135 -20.34 9.13 1.80
C ALA A 135 -20.02 9.36 0.30
N GLY A 136 -20.01 8.33 -0.54
CA GLY A 136 -19.67 8.44 -1.97
C GLY A 136 -18.17 8.56 -2.29
N GLU A 137 -17.31 8.36 -1.29
CA GLU A 137 -15.85 8.51 -1.36
C GLU A 137 -15.12 7.18 -1.62
N HIS A 138 -15.86 6.06 -1.68
CA HIS A 138 -15.30 4.72 -1.90
C HIS A 138 -16.19 3.85 -2.81
N PRO A 139 -15.62 3.10 -3.78
CA PRO A 139 -14.19 2.93 -4.06
C PRO A 139 -13.54 4.18 -4.69
N PRO A 140 -12.21 4.33 -4.61
CA PRO A 140 -11.50 5.39 -5.32
C PRO A 140 -11.71 5.27 -6.83
N LYS A 141 -11.94 6.41 -7.47
CA LYS A 141 -12.10 6.53 -8.94
C LYS A 141 -10.76 6.32 -9.65
#